data_AF-A0A8H4UY87-F1
#
_entry.id   AF-A0A8H4UY87-F1
#
_cell.length_a   1.000
_cell.length_b   1.000
_cell.length_c   1.000
_cell.angle_alpha   90.00
_cell.angle_beta   90.00
_cell.angle_gamma   90.00
#
_symmetry.space_group_name_H-M   'P 1'
#
loop_
_entity.id
_entity.type
_entity.pdbx_description
1 polymer ?
#
loop_
_entity_poly.entity_id
_entity_poly.type
_entity_poly.pdbx_seq_one_letter_code
_entity_poly.pdbx_strand_id
1 'polypeptide(L)'
;MSVQSIKSGEADMAITGGVGLMLTPDYTTHLANLSFLNPAGQSRAFDESAGGYGRGEGCGIIILKRLDKAIADGDNIRAVIRATGANSDGYTQGVTMPSFEAQAALIKRVYETNGLDFSSTQYVEAHGTGTKAGDPIEAEAIYSTIG
;
A
#
# COMPACT_ATOMS: atom_id res chain seq x y z
N MET A 1 1.08 10.69 -6.29
CA MET A 1 1.53 11.90 -7.01
C MET A 1 0.99 11.95 -8.43
N SER A 2 1.25 10.95 -9.29
CA SER A 2 0.81 10.95 -10.69
C SER A 2 -0.71 11.12 -10.90
N VAL A 3 -1.54 10.48 -10.07
CA VAL A 3 -3.00 10.71 -10.08
C VAL A 3 -3.36 12.17 -9.84
N GLN A 4 -2.63 12.86 -8.94
CA GLN A 4 -2.89 14.27 -8.66
C GLN A 4 -2.43 15.19 -9.79
N SER A 5 -1.27 14.94 -10.41
CA SER A 5 -0.85 15.70 -11.59
C SER A 5 -1.86 15.57 -12.75
N ILE A 6 -2.48 14.38 -12.91
CA ILE A 6 -3.55 14.20 -13.89
C ILE A 6 -4.84 14.93 -13.48
N LYS A 7 -5.23 14.86 -12.20
CA LYS A 7 -6.43 15.55 -11.69
C LYS A 7 -6.31 17.07 -11.73
N SER A 8 -5.12 17.62 -11.50
CA SER A 8 -4.84 19.06 -11.53
C SER A 8 -4.66 19.61 -12.95
N GLY A 9 -4.53 18.75 -13.96
CA GLY A 9 -4.25 19.14 -15.34
C GLY A 9 -2.77 19.49 -15.59
N GLU A 10 -1.87 19.18 -14.66
CA GLU A 10 -0.42 19.30 -14.87
C GLU A 10 0.09 18.30 -15.91
N ALA A 11 -0.58 17.14 -16.03
CA ALA A 11 -0.28 16.12 -17.03
C ALA A 11 -1.55 15.48 -17.60
N ASP A 12 -1.59 15.19 -18.89
CA ASP A 12 -2.71 14.46 -19.51
C ASP A 12 -2.58 12.93 -19.33
N MET A 13 -1.35 12.45 -19.20
CA MET A 13 -0.98 11.06 -18.96
C MET A 13 0.25 10.99 -18.05
N ALA A 14 0.42 9.88 -17.35
CA ALA A 14 1.61 9.64 -16.54
C ALA A 14 2.07 8.19 -16.63
N ILE A 15 3.38 7.99 -16.67
CA ILE A 15 4.01 6.69 -16.43
C ILE A 15 4.27 6.61 -14.92
N THR A 16 3.80 5.54 -14.27
CA THR A 16 3.91 5.38 -12.82
C THR A 16 4.40 3.98 -12.50
N GLY A 17 5.30 3.84 -11.55
CA GLY A 17 5.75 2.53 -11.12
C GLY A 17 6.88 2.60 -10.12
N GLY A 18 7.54 1.47 -9.93
CA GLY A 18 8.61 1.33 -8.96
C GLY A 18 9.51 0.14 -9.29
N VAL A 19 10.73 0.19 -8.77
CA VAL A 19 11.73 -0.86 -8.87
C VAL A 19 12.38 -1.06 -7.51
N GLY A 20 12.54 -2.32 -7.12
CA GLY A 20 13.26 -2.73 -5.91
C GLY A 20 14.23 -3.84 -6.27
N LEU A 21 15.53 -3.60 -6.03
CA LEU A 21 16.61 -4.56 -6.26
C LEU A 21 17.50 -4.66 -5.02
N MET A 22 17.99 -5.85 -4.74
CA MET A 22 18.90 -6.21 -3.67
C MET A 22 20.32 -6.30 -4.23
N LEU A 23 20.92 -5.14 -4.51
CA LEU A 23 22.22 -5.06 -5.18
C LEU A 23 23.41 -5.39 -4.26
N THR A 24 23.24 -5.22 -2.96
CA THR A 24 24.27 -5.49 -1.94
C THR A 24 23.66 -6.17 -0.71
N PRO A 25 24.46 -6.94 0.05
CA PRO A 25 23.97 -7.60 1.26
C PRO A 25 23.76 -6.65 2.43
N ASP A 26 24.41 -5.48 2.45
CA ASP A 26 24.47 -4.59 3.62
C ASP A 26 23.09 -4.20 4.16
N TYR A 27 22.14 -3.92 3.27
CA TYR A 27 20.79 -3.55 3.66
C TYR A 27 20.01 -4.75 4.24
N THR A 28 20.21 -5.96 3.69
CA THR A 28 19.66 -7.20 4.29
C THR A 28 20.22 -7.40 5.69
N THR A 29 21.53 -7.27 5.85
CA THR A 29 22.21 -7.43 7.14
C THR A 29 21.70 -6.43 8.16
N HIS A 30 21.49 -5.17 7.76
CA HIS A 30 20.95 -4.14 8.65
C HIS A 30 19.52 -4.48 9.11
N LEU A 31 18.64 -4.88 8.19
CA LEU A 31 17.28 -5.30 8.52
C LEU A 31 17.23 -6.56 9.40
N ALA A 32 18.14 -7.51 9.18
CA ALA A 32 18.28 -8.70 10.03
C ALA A 32 18.70 -8.31 11.46
N ASN A 33 19.65 -7.38 11.60
CA ASN A 33 20.09 -6.88 12.91
C ASN A 33 18.97 -6.13 13.65
N LEU A 34 18.05 -5.49 12.92
CA LEU A 34 16.84 -4.88 13.49
C LEU A 34 15.71 -5.89 13.73
N SER A 35 15.92 -7.18 13.45
CA SER A 35 14.92 -8.25 13.57
C SER A 35 13.66 -8.03 12.71
N PHE A 36 13.80 -7.36 11.56
CA PHE A 36 12.68 -7.12 10.64
C PHE A 36 12.44 -8.30 9.69
N LEU A 37 13.45 -9.14 9.47
CA LEU A 37 13.40 -10.24 8.51
C LEU A 37 13.00 -11.54 9.18
N ASN A 38 12.14 -12.30 8.51
CA ASN A 38 11.89 -13.69 8.86
C ASN A 38 13.10 -14.54 8.44
N PRO A 39 13.70 -15.35 9.33
CA PRO A 39 14.81 -16.25 8.97
C PRO A 39 14.47 -17.25 7.86
N ALA A 40 13.19 -17.60 7.69
CA ALA A 40 12.72 -18.45 6.60
C ALA A 40 12.59 -17.71 5.25
N GLY A 41 12.82 -16.40 5.21
CA GLY A 41 12.76 -15.59 3.99
C GLY A 41 11.34 -15.39 3.43
N GLN A 42 10.30 -15.59 4.24
CA GLN A 42 8.90 -15.53 3.82
C GLN A 42 8.11 -14.54 4.69
N SER A 43 7.20 -13.80 4.06
CA SER A 43 6.16 -13.05 4.76
C SER A 43 4.97 -13.97 5.02
N ARG A 44 4.74 -14.33 6.28
CA ARG A 44 3.60 -15.17 6.69
C ARG A 44 2.47 -14.28 7.17
N ALA A 45 1.84 -13.58 6.22
CA ALA A 45 0.81 -12.58 6.51
C ALA A 45 -0.35 -13.18 7.30
N PHE A 46 -0.69 -12.56 8.43
CA PHE A 46 -1.80 -12.91 9.32
C PHE A 46 -1.72 -14.33 9.92
N ASP A 47 -0.53 -14.94 9.92
CA ASP A 47 -0.29 -16.28 10.44
C ASP A 47 0.22 -16.23 11.89
N GLU A 48 -0.16 -17.22 12.71
CA GLU A 48 0.31 -17.34 14.10
C GLU A 48 1.85 -17.41 14.20
N SER A 49 2.49 -17.99 13.17
CA SER A 49 3.95 -18.11 13.05
C SER A 49 4.63 -16.90 12.39
N ALA A 50 3.93 -15.77 12.26
CA ALA A 50 4.49 -14.48 11.86
C ALA A 50 5.75 -14.12 12.67
N GLY A 51 6.78 -13.65 11.98
CA GLY A 51 8.12 -13.47 12.56
C GLY A 51 9.00 -12.47 11.82
N GLY A 52 8.42 -11.63 10.95
CA GLY A 52 9.15 -10.74 10.05
C GLY A 52 8.73 -10.98 8.60
N TYR A 53 9.29 -10.18 7.70
CA TYR A 53 9.00 -10.29 6.26
C TYR A 53 10.14 -10.96 5.49
N GLY A 54 9.80 -11.53 4.33
CA GLY A 54 10.76 -11.97 3.32
C GLY A 54 11.06 -10.86 2.33
N ARG A 55 12.34 -10.61 2.00
CA ARG A 55 12.69 -9.60 1.00
C ARG A 55 12.39 -10.11 -0.41
N GLY A 56 11.87 -9.23 -1.26
CA GLY A 56 11.61 -9.51 -2.67
C GLY A 56 12.23 -8.44 -3.58
N GLU A 57 12.46 -8.81 -4.83
CA GLU A 57 12.83 -7.90 -5.91
C GLU A 57 11.69 -7.81 -6.91
N GLY A 58 11.59 -6.69 -7.61
CA GLY A 58 10.56 -6.51 -8.62
C GLY A 58 10.64 -5.16 -9.30
N CYS A 59 10.04 -5.11 -10.49
CA CYS A 59 9.82 -3.88 -11.24
C CYS A 59 8.41 -3.93 -11.84
N GLY A 60 7.68 -2.82 -11.74
CA GLY A 60 6.34 -2.70 -12.30
C GLY A 60 6.09 -1.28 -12.78
N ILE A 61 5.44 -1.17 -13.94
CA ILE A 61 5.04 0.09 -14.55
C ILE A 61 3.58 -0.01 -14.98
N ILE A 62 2.83 1.06 -14.74
CA ILE A 62 1.48 1.30 -15.26
C ILE A 62 1.43 2.65 -15.97
N ILE A 63 0.55 2.74 -16.96
CA ILE A 63 0.24 3.99 -17.66
C ILE A 63 -1.10 4.50 -17.14
N LEU A 64 -1.12 5.75 -16.72
CA LEU A 64 -2.29 6.43 -16.21
C LEU A 64 -2.74 7.50 -17.19
N LYS A 65 -4.05 7.62 -17.35
CA LYS A 65 -4.74 8.61 -18.17
C LYS A 65 -6.09 8.93 -17.55
N ARG A 66 -6.63 10.12 -17.82
CA ARG A 66 -8.02 10.40 -17.43
C ARG A 66 -8.97 9.42 -18.13
N LEU A 67 -9.94 8.92 -17.38
CA LEU A 67 -10.87 7.89 -17.86
C LEU A 67 -11.66 8.32 -19.11
N ASP A 68 -12.16 9.55 -19.13
CA ASP A 68 -12.90 10.10 -20.27
C ASP A 68 -12.05 10.16 -21.55
N LYS A 69 -10.78 10.54 -21.41
CA LYS A 69 -9.82 10.54 -22.52
C LYS A 69 -9.44 9.14 -22.97
N ALA A 70 -9.24 8.21 -22.03
CA ALA A 70 -8.96 6.82 -22.35
C ALA A 70 -10.12 6.17 -23.14
N ILE A 71 -11.36 6.46 -22.76
CA ILE A 71 -12.56 6.02 -23.49
C ILE A 71 -12.61 6.66 -24.88
N ALA A 72 -12.42 7.98 -24.98
CA ALA A 72 -12.46 8.70 -26.26
C ALA A 72 -11.42 8.20 -27.26
N ASP A 73 -10.23 7.85 -26.76
CA ASP A 73 -9.11 7.40 -27.58
C ASP A 73 -9.15 5.89 -27.86
N GLY A 74 -10.13 5.16 -27.31
CA GLY A 74 -10.29 3.71 -27.51
C GLY A 74 -9.24 2.86 -26.80
N ASP A 75 -8.65 3.36 -25.71
CA ASP A 75 -7.62 2.66 -24.95
C ASP A 75 -8.18 1.41 -24.25
N ASN A 76 -7.33 0.39 -24.12
CA ASN A 76 -7.65 -0.79 -23.31
C ASN A 76 -7.51 -0.49 -21.81
N ILE A 77 -8.63 -0.20 -21.14
CA ILE A 77 -8.68 0.16 -19.72
C ILE A 77 -8.66 -1.11 -18.86
N ARG A 78 -7.60 -1.29 -18.07
CA ARG A 78 -7.45 -2.46 -17.17
C ARG A 78 -8.19 -2.31 -15.84
N ALA A 79 -8.23 -1.09 -15.31
CA ALA A 79 -8.89 -0.75 -14.04
C ALA A 79 -9.10 0.77 -13.95
N VAL A 80 -9.94 1.21 -13.00
CA VAL A 80 -10.16 2.62 -12.70
C VAL A 80 -9.69 2.93 -11.28
N ILE A 81 -8.73 3.85 -11.15
CA ILE A 81 -8.32 4.37 -9.84
C ILE A 81 -9.33 5.42 -9.39
N ARG A 82 -10.19 5.05 -8.43
CA ARG A 82 -11.24 5.94 -7.90
C ARG A 82 -10.67 7.02 -6.98
N ALA A 83 -9.78 6.63 -6.08
CA ALA A 83 -9.16 7.51 -5.10
C ALA A 83 -7.77 7.00 -4.70
N THR A 84 -6.95 7.92 -4.18
CA THR A 84 -5.65 7.62 -3.56
C THR A 84 -5.47 8.55 -2.37
N GLY A 85 -4.82 8.09 -1.30
CA GLY A 85 -4.47 8.93 -0.16
C GLY A 85 -3.15 8.51 0.47
N ALA A 86 -2.56 9.43 1.23
CA ALA A 86 -1.39 9.17 2.07
C ALA A 86 -1.48 9.99 3.36
N ASN A 87 -0.97 9.45 4.46
CA ASN A 87 -0.76 10.15 5.72
C ASN A 87 0.52 9.60 6.39
N SER A 88 0.68 9.83 7.69
CA SER A 88 1.81 9.37 8.49
C SER A 88 1.28 8.80 9.80
N ASP A 89 1.96 7.79 10.35
CA ASP A 89 1.67 7.20 11.66
C ASP A 89 1.84 8.21 12.81
N GLY A 90 2.58 9.30 12.59
CA GLY A 90 2.77 10.34 13.59
C GLY A 90 3.58 9.85 14.79
N TYR A 91 3.09 10.12 16.01
CA TYR A 91 3.75 9.69 17.24
C TYR A 91 3.30 8.29 17.63
N THR A 92 4.23 7.34 17.68
CA THR A 92 4.02 5.96 18.15
C THR A 92 5.08 5.59 19.18
N GLN A 93 4.92 4.44 19.86
CA GLN A 93 5.84 3.98 20.92
C GLN A 93 7.26 3.71 20.43
N GLY A 94 7.49 3.64 19.12
CA GLY A 94 8.80 3.58 18.50
C GLY A 94 8.68 3.99 17.04
N VAL A 95 9.71 4.62 16.48
CA VAL A 95 9.66 5.23 15.13
C VAL A 95 9.22 4.28 14.01
N THR A 96 9.35 2.96 14.22
CA THR A 96 8.96 1.92 13.26
C THR A 96 7.68 1.17 13.65
N MET A 97 7.04 1.55 14.75
CA MET A 97 5.78 0.94 15.20
C MET A 97 4.61 1.53 14.41
N PRO A 98 3.74 0.69 13.82
CA PRO A 98 2.58 1.15 13.07
C PRO A 98 1.51 1.74 14.00
N SER A 99 0.63 2.58 13.44
CA SER A 99 -0.54 3.11 14.15
C SER A 99 -1.85 2.62 13.55
N PHE A 100 -2.67 1.98 14.39
CA PHE A 100 -4.04 1.62 14.05
C PHE A 100 -4.85 2.86 13.64
N GLU A 101 -4.78 3.92 14.44
CA GLU A 101 -5.56 5.14 14.25
C GLU A 101 -5.21 5.82 12.93
N ALA A 102 -3.93 5.90 12.59
CA ALA A 102 -3.48 6.50 11.35
C ALA A 102 -3.95 5.68 10.13
N GLN A 103 -3.87 4.34 10.18
CA GLN A 103 -4.34 3.48 9.10
C GLN A 103 -5.86 3.56 8.91
N ALA A 104 -6.63 3.44 9.99
CA ALA A 104 -8.09 3.55 9.94
C ALA A 104 -8.53 4.95 9.47
N ALA A 105 -7.89 6.01 9.95
CA ALA A 105 -8.17 7.37 9.51
C ALA A 105 -7.84 7.59 8.01
N LEU A 106 -6.77 6.96 7.51
CA LEU A 106 -6.44 7.03 6.09
C LEU A 106 -7.54 6.38 5.24
N ILE A 107 -7.94 5.15 5.60
CA ILE A 107 -8.98 4.40 4.89
C ILE A 107 -10.29 5.20 4.90
N LYS A 108 -10.75 5.64 6.08
CA LYS A 108 -11.98 6.43 6.21
C LYS A 108 -11.95 7.69 5.35
N ARG A 109 -10.88 8.48 5.50
CA ARG A 109 -10.73 9.73 4.74
C ARG A 109 -10.77 9.49 3.24
N VAL A 110 -10.08 8.47 2.73
CA VAL A 110 -10.05 8.17 1.29
C VAL A 110 -11.44 7.82 0.77
N TYR A 111 -12.22 7.01 1.49
CA TYR A 111 -13.57 6.64 1.07
C TYR A 111 -14.52 7.83 1.17
N GLU A 112 -14.61 8.47 2.34
CA GLU A 112 -15.56 9.54 2.61
C GLU A 112 -15.35 10.76 1.71
N THR A 113 -14.10 11.23 1.55
CA THR A 113 -13.81 12.41 0.72
C THR A 113 -14.03 12.18 -0.77
N ASN A 114 -14.16 10.93 -1.21
CA ASN A 114 -14.40 10.56 -2.61
C ASN A 114 -15.78 9.91 -2.81
N GLY A 115 -16.66 9.93 -1.80
CA GLY A 115 -18.01 9.39 -1.87
C GLY A 115 -18.04 7.89 -2.22
N LEU A 116 -17.07 7.12 -1.74
CA LEU A 116 -17.01 5.67 -1.94
C LEU A 116 -17.74 4.95 -0.82
N ASP A 117 -18.48 3.91 -1.19
CA ASP A 117 -19.18 3.04 -0.24
C ASP A 117 -18.27 1.89 0.20
N PHE A 118 -18.06 1.76 1.52
CA PHE A 118 -17.30 0.67 2.11
C PHE A 118 -17.89 -0.71 1.76
N SER A 119 -19.22 -0.81 1.67
CA SER A 119 -19.91 -2.08 1.40
C SER A 119 -19.66 -2.63 -0.02
N SER A 120 -19.18 -1.77 -0.93
CA SER A 120 -18.83 -2.15 -2.29
C SER A 120 -17.47 -2.84 -2.42
N THR A 121 -16.66 -2.84 -1.35
CA THR A 121 -15.33 -3.41 -1.34
C THR A 121 -15.38 -4.92 -1.14
N GLN A 122 -15.02 -5.65 -2.20
CA GLN A 122 -15.04 -7.12 -2.21
C GLN A 122 -13.69 -7.74 -1.85
N TYR A 123 -12.62 -6.96 -1.97
CA TYR A 123 -11.25 -7.44 -1.79
C TYR A 123 -10.36 -6.31 -1.27
N VAL A 124 -9.46 -6.67 -0.36
CA VAL A 124 -8.42 -5.79 0.17
C VAL A 124 -7.07 -6.47 -0.04
N GLU A 125 -6.22 -5.86 -0.85
CA GLU A 125 -4.80 -6.20 -0.89
C GLU A 125 -4.12 -5.51 0.30
N ALA A 126 -3.88 -6.25 1.38
CA ALA A 126 -3.24 -5.73 2.58
C ALA A 126 -1.72 -5.58 2.40
N HIS A 127 -1.08 -4.80 3.27
CA HIS A 127 0.37 -4.73 3.38
C HIS A 127 0.97 -6.07 3.82
N GLY A 128 0.36 -6.73 4.81
CA GLY A 128 0.54 -8.16 5.09
C GLY A 128 1.99 -8.57 5.33
N THR A 129 2.70 -7.83 6.18
CA THR A 129 4.15 -8.01 6.34
C THR A 129 4.55 -9.33 7.00
N GLY A 130 3.64 -10.06 7.65
CA GLY A 130 3.98 -11.26 8.41
C GLY A 130 4.65 -10.92 9.74
N THR A 131 4.28 -9.79 10.35
CA THR A 131 4.85 -9.36 11.64
C THR A 131 3.84 -9.49 12.77
N LYS A 132 4.32 -9.88 13.96
CA LYS A 132 3.45 -10.08 15.15
C LYS A 132 2.74 -8.81 15.60
N ALA A 133 3.34 -7.65 15.35
CA ALA A 133 2.75 -6.36 15.72
C ALA A 133 1.93 -5.75 14.58
N GLY A 134 2.46 -5.76 13.34
CA GLY A 134 1.84 -5.06 12.22
C GLY A 134 0.57 -5.73 11.74
N ASP A 135 0.57 -7.05 11.58
CA ASP A 135 -0.55 -7.76 10.96
C ASP A 135 -1.85 -7.65 11.78
N PRO A 136 -1.84 -7.79 13.13
CA PRO A 136 -3.06 -7.56 13.93
C PRO A 136 -3.57 -6.11 13.85
N ILE A 137 -2.66 -5.13 13.89
CA ILE A 137 -3.00 -3.71 13.82
C ILE A 137 -3.64 -3.36 12.47
N GLU A 138 -3.07 -3.87 11.38
CA GLU A 138 -3.60 -3.68 10.03
C GLU A 138 -4.96 -4.34 9.86
N ALA A 139 -5.11 -5.60 10.31
CA ALA A 139 -6.37 -6.33 10.23
C ALA A 139 -7.48 -5.62 11.02
N GLU A 140 -7.17 -5.10 12.21
CA GLU A 140 -8.13 -4.32 13.01
C GLU A 140 -8.51 -3.01 12.32
N ALA A 141 -7.54 -2.31 11.71
CA ALA A 141 -7.80 -1.06 10.98
C ALA A 141 -8.71 -1.30 9.77
N ILE A 142 -8.47 -2.38 9.01
CA ILE A 142 -9.33 -2.79 7.89
C ILE A 142 -10.73 -3.17 8.40
N TYR A 143 -10.82 -4.01 9.44
CA TYR A 143 -12.10 -4.46 9.99
C TYR A 143 -12.94 -3.30 10.53
N SER A 144 -12.35 -2.35 11.26
CA SER A 144 -13.07 -1.19 11.82
C SER A 144 -13.56 -0.17 10.79
N THR A 145 -13.25 -0.38 9.50
CA THR A 145 -13.58 0.53 8.40
C THR A 145 -14.41 -0.13 7.31
N ILE A 146 -13.90 -1.21 6.74
CA ILE A 146 -14.48 -1.93 5.59
C ILE A 146 -15.23 -3.20 6.04
N GLY A 147 -14.93 -3.70 7.25
CA GLY A 147 -15.47 -4.96 7.79
C GLY A 147 -16.83 -4.85 8.46
#